data_AF-A0A6J0JM14-F1
#
_entry.id   AF-A0A6J0JM14-F1
#
_cell.length_a   1.000
_cell.length_b   1.000
_cell.length_c   1.000
_cell.angle_alpha   90.00
_cell.angle_beta   90.00
_cell.angle_gamma   90.00
#
_symmetry.space_group_name_H-M   'P 1'
#
loop_
_entity.id
_entity.type
_entity.pdbx_description
1 polymer ?
#
loop_
_entity_poly.entity_id
_entity_poly.type
_entity_poly.pdbx_seq_one_letter_code
_entity_poly.pdbx_strand_id
1 'polypeptide(L)'
;MDLKSNSSCKTRNLSESSTTTTLLSKMLSHSYSCCQTATGSRPPRQAFKITAAMSSERNPRILCLHGFRTSGLILRSLITSKWPDTVLRNLDLDFLDGPFPATGKSDVERFYDPPYYEWYQASKGFREYWNFEECLDYVEDYMIKHGPFDGLLGFSQGAFLSAALPGMQEQGKALTKVPKVKFLVLISAGKIPGLRFGQPKAAVGAFSSPVRCPSLHFIGERDFLKTEGEVLVESFVEPVVIRHTSGHTIPKLETEAEETVLSFFQRIRQMLSDDESSSLRSLM
;
A
#
# COMPACT_ATOMS: atom_id res chain seq x y z
N MET A 1 13.77 73.24 -6.76
CA MET A 1 14.77 72.33 -6.16
C MET A 1 14.25 70.91 -6.33
N ASP A 2 13.93 70.46 -7.55
CA ASP A 2 14.84 70.06 -8.65
C ASP A 2 15.58 68.76 -8.32
N LEU A 3 15.71 67.74 -9.16
CA LEU A 3 15.09 67.31 -10.44
C LEU A 3 15.67 65.89 -10.70
N LYS A 4 14.86 65.04 -11.34
CA LYS A 4 15.16 63.89 -12.21
C LYS A 4 16.62 63.68 -12.69
N SER A 5 17.03 62.41 -12.92
CA SER A 5 17.21 61.86 -14.29
C SER A 5 17.87 60.49 -14.37
N ASN A 6 17.35 59.69 -15.32
CA ASN A 6 17.98 58.54 -15.98
C ASN A 6 19.24 58.93 -16.77
N SER A 7 20.19 58.00 -16.98
CA SER A 7 20.74 57.77 -18.33
C SER A 7 21.45 56.42 -18.49
N SER A 8 21.00 55.69 -19.51
CA SER A 8 21.69 54.61 -20.22
C SER A 8 22.90 55.16 -21.01
N CYS A 9 23.99 54.40 -21.14
CA CYS A 9 24.70 54.29 -22.43
C CYS A 9 25.63 53.06 -22.51
N LYS A 10 25.59 52.43 -23.68
CA LYS A 10 26.40 51.31 -24.17
C LYS A 10 27.82 51.74 -24.50
N THR A 11 28.77 50.81 -24.43
CA THR A 11 29.81 50.66 -25.46
C THR A 11 30.18 49.18 -25.64
N ARG A 12 30.28 48.78 -26.91
CA ARG A 12 30.74 47.47 -27.44
C ARG A 12 32.25 47.53 -27.68
N ASN A 13 32.91 46.37 -27.68
CA ASN A 13 33.92 45.88 -28.64
C ASN A 13 34.18 44.39 -28.30
N LEU A 14 33.81 43.39 -29.10
CA LEU A 14 34.32 42.90 -30.40
C LEU A 14 35.70 42.21 -30.35
N SER A 15 35.67 40.87 -30.42
CA SER A 15 36.53 39.90 -31.16
C SER A 15 36.37 38.54 -30.45
N GLU A 16 36.29 37.33 -31.03
CA GLU A 16 36.45 36.69 -32.35
C GLU A 16 35.77 35.28 -32.19
N SER A 17 34.96 34.79 -33.13
CA SER A 17 35.27 33.68 -34.08
C SER A 17 35.76 32.37 -33.42
N SER A 18 35.28 31.14 -33.69
CA SER A 18 34.34 30.56 -34.65
C SER A 18 34.04 29.08 -34.26
N THR A 19 32.93 28.51 -34.75
CA THR A 19 32.73 27.11 -35.27
C THR A 19 33.29 25.90 -34.48
N THR A 20 32.66 24.74 -34.25
CA THR A 20 31.57 23.98 -34.89
C THR A 20 31.47 22.64 -34.14
N THR A 21 30.25 22.21 -33.82
CA THR A 21 29.63 20.92 -34.22
C THR A 21 30.50 19.65 -34.36
N THR A 22 30.03 18.53 -33.78
CA THR A 22 29.64 17.27 -34.47
C THR A 22 30.10 15.97 -33.75
N LEU A 23 29.08 15.16 -33.42
CA LEU A 23 28.99 13.70 -33.27
C LEU A 23 30.20 12.87 -32.77
N LEU A 24 29.95 12.19 -31.65
CA LEU A 24 30.58 10.93 -31.26
C LEU A 24 30.22 9.80 -32.25
N SER A 25 31.25 9.16 -32.81
CA SER A 25 31.16 7.85 -33.44
C SER A 25 32.31 6.95 -32.95
N LYS A 26 32.06 5.64 -33.03
CA LYS A 26 32.98 4.48 -33.10
C LYS A 26 33.14 3.63 -31.84
N MET A 27 33.41 2.35 -32.15
CA MET A 27 33.75 1.16 -31.35
C MET A 27 32.57 0.17 -31.24
N LEU A 28 32.56 -1.04 -31.80
CA LEU A 28 33.60 -1.92 -32.34
C LEU A 28 33.02 -2.92 -33.38
N SER A 29 33.76 -3.11 -34.47
CA SER A 29 33.77 -4.33 -35.29
C SER A 29 34.72 -5.34 -34.67
N HIS A 30 34.47 -6.65 -34.72
CA HIS A 30 35.45 -7.70 -35.05
C HIS A 30 34.70 -9.01 -35.32
N SER A 31 34.93 -9.54 -36.52
CA SER A 31 34.44 -10.80 -37.06
C SER A 31 35.58 -11.82 -37.10
N TYR A 32 35.31 -13.09 -36.76
CA TYR A 32 36.09 -14.23 -37.24
C TYR A 32 35.17 -15.43 -37.52
N SER A 33 35.43 -16.06 -38.65
CA SER A 33 34.82 -17.29 -39.19
C SER A 33 35.77 -18.46 -38.93
N CYS A 34 35.25 -19.67 -38.64
CA CYS A 34 35.62 -20.91 -39.37
C CYS A 34 34.78 -22.13 -38.90
N CYS A 35 34.50 -23.00 -39.86
CA CYS A 35 33.75 -24.26 -39.78
C CYS A 35 34.46 -25.38 -38.99
N GLN A 36 33.70 -26.33 -38.43
CA GLN A 36 33.64 -27.74 -38.91
C GLN A 36 32.82 -28.66 -37.97
N THR A 37 32.36 -29.73 -38.59
CA THR A 37 31.43 -30.78 -38.19
C THR A 37 31.89 -31.66 -37.03
N ALA A 38 30.96 -32.07 -36.14
CA ALA A 38 31.10 -33.30 -35.36
C ALA A 38 29.71 -33.93 -35.12
N THR A 39 29.54 -35.12 -35.69
CA THR A 39 28.45 -36.05 -35.43
C THR A 39 28.64 -36.69 -34.05
N GLY A 40 27.61 -36.63 -33.20
CA GLY A 40 27.63 -37.25 -31.87
C GLY A 40 26.21 -37.53 -31.38
N SER A 41 25.86 -38.80 -31.29
CA SER A 41 24.60 -39.33 -30.80
C SER A 41 24.39 -39.00 -29.31
N ARG A 42 23.27 -38.37 -28.97
CA ARG A 42 22.79 -38.17 -27.60
C ARG A 42 22.01 -39.41 -27.13
N PRO A 43 22.17 -39.89 -25.88
CA PRO A 43 21.24 -40.85 -25.31
C PRO A 43 19.92 -40.16 -24.94
N PRO A 44 18.79 -40.90 -24.82
CA PRO A 44 17.49 -40.29 -24.61
C PRO A 44 17.42 -39.68 -23.21
N ARG A 45 17.05 -38.39 -23.14
CA ARG A 45 16.66 -37.74 -21.89
C ARG A 45 15.35 -38.37 -21.42
N GLN A 46 15.40 -39.04 -20.29
CA GLN A 46 14.22 -39.49 -19.57
C GLN A 46 13.46 -38.24 -19.10
N ALA A 47 12.36 -37.92 -19.79
CA ALA A 47 11.50 -36.82 -19.44
C ALA A 47 10.75 -37.18 -18.15
N PHE A 48 11.21 -36.68 -17.02
CA PHE A 48 10.39 -36.62 -15.81
C PHE A 48 9.22 -35.70 -16.09
N LYS A 49 8.03 -36.28 -16.25
CA LYS A 49 6.77 -35.53 -16.22
C LYS A 49 6.55 -35.04 -14.79
N ILE A 50 6.95 -33.81 -14.51
CA ILE A 50 6.42 -33.07 -13.37
C ILE A 50 5.04 -32.57 -13.81
N THR A 51 3.99 -33.36 -13.59
CA THR A 51 2.64 -32.82 -13.55
C THR A 51 2.45 -32.15 -12.18
N ALA A 52 2.97 -30.94 -12.04
CA ALA A 52 2.46 -30.02 -11.04
C ALA A 52 1.11 -29.57 -11.56
N ALA A 53 0.03 -30.06 -10.95
CA ALA A 53 -1.24 -29.35 -11.00
C ALA A 53 -0.99 -28.00 -10.30
N MET A 54 -0.62 -26.98 -11.07
CA MET A 54 -0.64 -25.61 -10.59
C MET A 54 -2.11 -25.29 -10.36
N SER A 55 -2.57 -25.42 -9.11
CA SER A 55 -3.71 -24.63 -8.67
C SER A 55 -3.37 -23.19 -9.03
N SER A 56 -4.13 -22.58 -9.94
CA SER A 56 -4.01 -21.15 -10.17
C SER A 56 -4.40 -20.47 -8.86
N GLU A 57 -3.41 -20.12 -8.05
CA GLU A 57 -3.66 -19.45 -6.77
C GLU A 57 -4.46 -18.18 -7.08
N ARG A 58 -5.67 -18.08 -6.52
CA ARG A 58 -6.50 -16.89 -6.72
C ARG A 58 -5.80 -15.68 -6.14
N ASN A 59 -6.01 -14.51 -6.74
CA ASN A 59 -5.54 -13.26 -6.16
C ASN A 59 -6.21 -13.04 -4.79
N PRO A 60 -5.47 -12.56 -3.77
CA PRO A 60 -6.08 -12.14 -2.52
C PRO A 60 -7.02 -10.96 -2.77
N ARG A 61 -8.22 -11.03 -2.20
CA ARG A 61 -9.21 -9.96 -2.30
C ARG A 61 -9.15 -9.06 -1.08
N ILE A 62 -8.96 -7.77 -1.31
CA ILE A 62 -8.57 -6.80 -0.28
C ILE A 62 -9.55 -5.65 -0.27
N LEU A 63 -10.13 -5.37 0.90
CA LEU A 63 -10.90 -4.15 1.12
C LEU A 63 -9.96 -3.00 1.47
N CYS A 64 -9.99 -1.94 0.67
CA CYS A 64 -9.11 -0.78 0.76
C CYS A 64 -9.84 0.40 1.43
N LEU A 65 -9.30 0.86 2.56
CA LEU A 65 -9.83 1.96 3.39
C LEU A 65 -8.96 3.21 3.25
N HIS A 66 -9.54 4.30 2.73
CA HIS A 66 -8.85 5.55 2.43
C HIS A 66 -8.45 6.38 3.67
N GLY A 67 -7.66 7.43 3.48
CA GLY A 67 -7.22 8.34 4.54
C GLY A 67 -8.26 9.38 4.94
N PHE A 68 -8.01 10.11 6.03
CA PHE A 68 -8.90 11.17 6.52
C PHE A 68 -9.22 12.20 5.43
N ARG A 69 -10.52 12.48 5.22
CA ARG A 69 -11.02 13.45 4.22
C ARG A 69 -10.51 13.18 2.81
N THR A 70 -10.55 11.92 2.40
CA THR A 70 -10.31 11.50 1.01
C THR A 70 -11.44 10.59 0.56
N SER A 71 -11.24 9.76 -0.47
CA SER A 71 -12.22 8.81 -0.95
C SER A 71 -11.54 7.53 -1.44
N GLY A 72 -12.31 6.46 -1.61
CA GLY A 72 -11.85 5.21 -2.21
C GLY A 72 -11.29 5.45 -3.61
N LEU A 73 -11.92 6.34 -4.39
CA LEU A 73 -11.42 6.75 -5.71
C LEU A 73 -10.02 7.38 -5.64
N ILE A 74 -9.79 8.27 -4.67
CA ILE A 74 -8.50 8.94 -4.47
C ILE A 74 -7.44 7.93 -4.03
N LEU A 75 -7.77 7.04 -3.07
CA LEU A 75 -6.86 5.97 -2.67
C LEU A 75 -6.50 5.07 -3.86
N ARG A 76 -7.47 4.70 -4.69
CA ARG A 76 -7.23 3.93 -5.93
C ARG A 76 -6.24 4.64 -6.83
N SER A 77 -6.47 5.92 -7.12
CA SER A 77 -5.57 6.73 -7.95
C SER A 77 -4.13 6.77 -7.38
N LEU A 78 -3.99 6.95 -6.07
CA LEU A 78 -2.68 7.01 -5.41
C LEU A 78 -1.95 5.66 -5.45
N ILE A 79 -2.65 4.54 -5.26
CA ILE A 79 -2.06 3.20 -5.36
C ILE A 79 -1.66 2.92 -6.82
N THR A 80 -2.58 3.07 -7.77
CA THR A 80 -2.31 2.72 -9.18
C THR A 80 -1.25 3.59 -9.84
N SER A 81 -1.03 4.82 -9.34
CA SER A 81 0.02 5.70 -9.86
C SER A 81 1.41 5.43 -9.26
N LYS A 82 1.51 4.70 -8.16
CA LYS A 82 2.76 4.55 -7.39
C LYS A 82 3.23 3.11 -7.24
N TRP A 83 2.33 2.15 -7.34
CA TRP A 83 2.65 0.73 -7.27
C TRP A 83 2.73 0.16 -8.69
N PRO A 84 3.76 -0.65 -9.00
CA PRO A 84 3.98 -1.18 -10.34
C PRO A 84 2.95 -2.28 -10.68
N ASP A 85 2.68 -2.45 -11.97
CA ASP A 85 1.73 -3.46 -12.50
C ASP A 85 2.10 -4.91 -12.12
N THR A 86 3.38 -5.16 -11.84
CA THR A 86 3.89 -6.42 -11.29
C THR A 86 3.26 -6.74 -9.94
N VAL A 87 3.03 -5.76 -9.07
CA VAL A 87 2.32 -5.94 -7.81
C VAL A 87 0.82 -5.96 -8.06
N LEU A 88 0.28 -4.96 -8.76
CA LEU A 88 -1.17 -4.74 -8.87
C LEU A 88 -1.93 -5.90 -9.53
N ARG A 89 -1.34 -6.55 -10.55
CA ARG A 89 -1.99 -7.69 -11.24
C ARG A 89 -2.15 -8.94 -10.37
N ASN A 90 -1.46 -9.00 -9.23
CA ASN A 90 -1.54 -10.11 -8.28
C ASN A 90 -2.54 -9.85 -7.14
N LEU A 91 -3.29 -8.75 -7.18
CA LEU A 91 -4.23 -8.32 -6.14
C LEU A 91 -5.62 -8.08 -6.74
N ASP A 92 -6.66 -8.39 -5.96
CA ASP A 92 -8.02 -7.92 -6.22
C ASP A 92 -8.35 -6.84 -5.18
N LEU A 93 -8.39 -5.58 -5.60
CA LEU A 93 -8.51 -4.42 -4.70
C LEU A 93 -9.89 -3.77 -4.85
N ASP A 94 -10.66 -3.74 -3.77
CA ASP A 94 -11.95 -3.05 -3.70
C ASP A 94 -11.83 -1.79 -2.84
N PHE A 95 -12.20 -0.63 -3.37
CA PHE A 95 -11.96 0.67 -2.75
C PHE A 95 -13.27 1.26 -2.22
N LEU A 96 -13.41 1.29 -0.90
CA LEU A 96 -14.62 1.74 -0.22
C LEU A 96 -14.51 3.20 0.21
N ASP A 97 -15.57 3.97 -0.04
CA ASP A 97 -15.75 5.31 0.52
C ASP A 97 -16.20 5.23 1.99
N GLY A 98 -15.68 6.13 2.82
CA GLY A 98 -16.10 6.26 4.21
C GLY A 98 -17.57 6.69 4.33
N PRO A 99 -18.27 6.28 5.40
CA PRO A 99 -19.71 6.53 5.54
C PRO A 99 -20.06 7.99 5.84
N PHE A 100 -19.11 8.80 6.33
CA PHE A 100 -19.40 10.17 6.75
C PHE A 100 -18.79 11.18 5.78
N PRO A 101 -19.58 12.10 5.20
CA PRO A 101 -19.04 13.22 4.44
C PRO A 101 -18.05 14.04 5.28
N ALA A 102 -16.97 14.49 4.66
CA ALA A 102 -15.97 15.32 5.31
C ALA A 102 -16.60 16.63 5.81
N THR A 103 -16.35 16.97 7.08
CA THR A 103 -16.92 18.17 7.72
C THR A 103 -16.02 19.40 7.61
N GLY A 104 -14.85 19.26 6.99
CA GLY A 104 -13.92 20.35 6.79
C GLY A 104 -12.98 20.12 5.61
N LYS A 105 -11.95 20.96 5.51
CA LYS A 105 -11.01 20.93 4.38
C LYS A 105 -10.26 19.62 4.26
N SER A 106 -10.03 19.22 3.02
CA SER A 106 -9.17 18.10 2.67
C SER A 106 -7.81 18.60 2.24
N ASP A 107 -6.74 17.95 2.71
CA ASP A 107 -5.37 18.28 2.29
C ASP A 107 -5.09 17.95 0.82
N VAL A 108 -5.99 17.19 0.18
CA VAL A 108 -5.88 16.81 -1.24
C VAL A 108 -6.74 17.66 -2.17
N GLU A 109 -7.44 18.68 -1.66
CA GLU A 109 -8.40 19.50 -2.43
C GLU A 109 -7.78 20.25 -3.62
N ARG A 110 -6.46 20.42 -3.62
CA ARG A 110 -5.72 21.03 -4.75
C ARG A 110 -5.43 20.07 -5.90
N PHE A 111 -5.58 18.77 -5.68
CA PHE A 111 -5.17 17.71 -6.61
C PHE A 111 -6.34 16.81 -7.02
N TYR A 112 -7.37 16.71 -6.19
CA TYR A 112 -8.53 15.85 -6.42
C TYR A 112 -9.80 16.60 -6.08
N ASP A 113 -10.82 16.49 -6.92
CA ASP A 113 -12.15 17.04 -6.66
C ASP A 113 -12.91 16.24 -5.59
N PRO A 114 -13.87 16.86 -4.86
CA PRO A 114 -14.79 16.17 -3.95
C PRO A 114 -15.70 15.17 -4.69
N PRO A 115 -16.41 14.25 -3.97
CA PRO A 115 -16.63 14.21 -2.53
C PRO A 115 -15.45 13.61 -1.73
N TYR A 116 -15.34 14.05 -0.47
CA TYR A 116 -14.43 13.50 0.52
C TYR A 116 -15.21 12.95 1.71
N TYR A 117 -14.65 11.94 2.35
CA TYR A 117 -15.27 11.19 3.42
C TYR A 117 -14.30 10.97 4.59
N GLU A 118 -14.88 10.60 5.73
CA GLU A 118 -14.20 10.24 6.97
C GLU A 118 -14.78 8.89 7.44
N TRP A 119 -13.93 8.06 8.04
CA TRP A 119 -14.38 6.82 8.66
C TRP A 119 -15.08 7.09 10.00
N TYR A 120 -14.55 8.04 10.76
CA TYR A 120 -15.08 8.49 12.04
C TYR A 120 -14.56 9.90 12.32
N GLN A 121 -15.20 10.62 13.23
CA GLN A 121 -14.75 11.92 13.70
C GLN A 121 -14.02 11.78 15.03
N ALA A 122 -13.04 12.67 15.26
CA ALA A 122 -12.35 12.76 16.53
C ALA A 122 -12.17 14.22 16.96
N SER A 123 -12.20 14.48 18.25
CA SER A 123 -11.98 15.82 18.80
C SER A 123 -10.56 16.29 18.51
N LYS A 124 -10.33 17.60 18.58
CA LYS A 124 -8.97 18.14 18.50
C LYS A 124 -8.12 17.52 19.63
N GLY A 125 -7.06 16.82 19.26
CA GLY A 125 -6.22 16.08 20.22
C GLY A 125 -6.67 14.63 20.47
N PHE A 126 -7.61 14.11 19.69
CA PHE A 126 -7.98 12.68 19.64
C PHE A 126 -8.46 12.09 20.97
N ARG A 127 -9.16 12.89 21.79
CA ARG A 127 -9.65 12.46 23.11
C ARG A 127 -11.05 11.87 23.08
N GLU A 128 -11.88 12.36 22.17
CA GLU A 128 -13.27 11.95 21.99
C GLU A 128 -13.45 11.52 20.55
N TYR A 129 -14.29 10.51 20.34
CA TYR A 129 -14.58 9.93 19.03
C TYR A 129 -16.09 9.89 18.85
N TRP A 130 -16.53 10.18 17.63
CA TRP A 130 -17.92 10.09 17.22
C TRP A 130 -18.03 9.20 15.99
N ASN A 131 -19.17 8.51 15.90
CA ASN A 131 -19.53 7.65 14.78
C ASN A 131 -18.59 6.45 14.56
N PHE A 132 -17.79 6.08 15.56
CA PHE A 132 -16.81 5.01 15.41
C PHE A 132 -17.50 3.66 15.31
N GLU A 133 -18.47 3.37 16.17
CA GLU A 133 -19.27 2.15 16.14
C GLU A 133 -20.09 2.03 14.84
N GLU A 134 -20.74 3.12 14.41
CA GLU A 134 -21.50 3.18 13.16
C GLU A 134 -20.60 2.91 11.93
N CYS A 135 -19.33 3.34 11.99
CA CYS A 135 -18.34 2.97 10.97
C CYS A 135 -18.06 1.47 10.92
N LEU A 136 -17.98 0.80 12.08
CA LEU A 136 -17.72 -0.64 12.14
C LEU A 136 -18.88 -1.42 11.53
N ASP A 137 -20.12 -1.03 11.87
CA ASP A 137 -21.34 -1.61 11.29
C ASP A 137 -21.37 -1.41 9.77
N TYR A 138 -21.02 -0.21 9.29
CA TYR A 138 -20.95 0.08 7.86
C TYR A 138 -19.94 -0.80 7.11
N VAL A 139 -18.74 -0.98 7.67
CA VAL A 139 -17.71 -1.83 7.07
C VAL A 139 -18.13 -3.31 7.10
N GLU A 140 -18.71 -3.79 8.20
CA GLU A 140 -19.24 -5.16 8.29
C GLU A 140 -20.34 -5.40 7.24
N ASP A 141 -21.31 -4.49 7.13
CA ASP A 141 -22.39 -4.57 6.16
C ASP A 141 -21.88 -4.60 4.70
N TYR A 142 -20.86 -3.79 4.40
CA TYR A 142 -20.20 -3.83 3.09
C TYR A 142 -19.53 -5.18 2.85
N MET A 143 -18.79 -5.69 3.83
CA MET A 143 -18.11 -6.99 3.74
C MET A 143 -19.09 -8.16 3.60
N ILE A 144 -20.28 -8.10 4.21
CA ILE A 144 -21.35 -9.10 4.02
C ILE A 144 -21.85 -9.09 2.57
N LYS A 145 -22.12 -7.90 2.00
CA LYS A 145 -22.73 -7.75 0.68
C LYS A 145 -21.76 -8.03 -0.46
N HIS A 146 -20.50 -7.64 -0.27
CA HIS A 146 -19.50 -7.63 -1.35
C HIS A 146 -18.39 -8.64 -1.14
N GLY A 147 -18.28 -9.29 0.03
CA GLY A 147 -17.22 -10.26 0.32
C GLY A 147 -17.36 -11.61 -0.41
N PRO A 148 -16.56 -12.62 -0.01
CA PRO A 148 -15.57 -12.56 1.06
C PRO A 148 -14.37 -11.69 0.70
N PHE A 149 -13.79 -11.04 1.71
CA PHE A 149 -12.50 -10.36 1.65
C PHE A 149 -11.49 -11.14 2.49
N ASP A 150 -10.27 -11.29 1.99
CA ASP A 150 -9.20 -11.99 2.70
C ASP A 150 -8.42 -11.07 3.63
N GLY A 151 -8.26 -9.81 3.23
CA GLY A 151 -7.42 -8.87 3.95
C GLY A 151 -7.92 -7.43 3.83
N LEU A 152 -7.28 -6.56 4.61
CA LEU A 152 -7.56 -5.14 4.63
C LEU A 152 -6.30 -4.37 4.21
N LEU A 153 -6.48 -3.35 3.37
CA LEU A 153 -5.46 -2.34 3.12
C LEU A 153 -5.98 -1.01 3.64
N GLY A 154 -5.18 -0.31 4.44
CA GLY A 154 -5.56 1.01 4.94
C GLY A 154 -4.47 2.04 4.73
N PHE A 155 -4.89 3.28 4.48
CA PHE A 155 -4.01 4.46 4.52
C PHE A 155 -4.46 5.43 5.61
N SER A 156 -3.52 5.94 6.44
CA SER A 156 -3.79 6.95 7.47
C SER A 156 -4.98 6.54 8.35
N GLN A 157 -6.05 7.32 8.46
CA GLN A 157 -7.25 6.95 9.23
C GLN A 157 -7.81 5.55 8.88
N GLY A 158 -7.84 5.17 7.60
CA GLY A 158 -8.23 3.81 7.19
C GLY A 158 -7.26 2.74 7.69
N ALA A 159 -5.96 3.05 7.79
CA ALA A 159 -4.95 2.14 8.34
C ALA A 159 -5.08 1.95 9.85
N PHE A 160 -5.51 2.99 10.58
CA PHE A 160 -5.76 2.90 12.02
C PHE A 160 -6.92 1.95 12.28
N LEU A 161 -8.00 2.09 11.51
CA LEU A 161 -9.15 1.20 11.55
C LEU A 161 -8.74 -0.24 11.18
N SER A 162 -8.08 -0.44 10.03
CA SER A 162 -7.58 -1.76 9.60
C SER A 162 -6.72 -2.44 10.64
N ALA A 163 -5.85 -1.70 11.34
CA ALA A 163 -4.96 -2.27 12.35
C ALA A 163 -5.69 -2.76 13.60
N ALA A 164 -6.75 -2.07 14.03
CA ALA A 164 -7.52 -2.40 15.22
C ALA A 164 -8.55 -3.52 14.98
N LEU A 165 -9.08 -3.61 13.76
CA LEU A 165 -10.18 -4.51 13.41
C LEU A 165 -9.93 -5.99 13.76
N PRO A 166 -8.76 -6.62 13.52
CA PRO A 166 -8.55 -8.02 13.89
C PRO A 166 -8.70 -8.29 15.39
N GLY A 167 -8.13 -7.44 16.26
CA GLY A 167 -8.27 -7.62 17.70
C GLY A 167 -9.67 -7.31 18.21
N MET A 168 -10.37 -6.36 17.58
CA MET A 168 -11.79 -6.12 17.85
C MET A 168 -12.67 -7.30 17.41
N GLN A 169 -12.33 -7.96 16.30
CA GLN A 169 -12.99 -9.15 15.80
C GLN A 169 -12.78 -10.34 16.75
N GLU A 170 -11.56 -10.54 17.25
CA GLU A 170 -11.27 -11.55 18.28
C GLU A 170 -12.08 -11.33 19.57
N GLN A 171 -12.40 -10.08 19.91
CA GLN A 171 -13.23 -9.72 21.06
C GLN A 171 -14.74 -9.76 20.80
N GLY A 172 -15.17 -10.04 19.56
CA GLY A 172 -16.58 -10.00 19.18
C GLY A 172 -17.18 -8.60 19.15
N LYS A 173 -16.37 -7.55 18.94
CA LYS A 173 -16.81 -6.14 18.91
C LYS A 173 -16.98 -5.54 17.52
N ALA A 174 -16.38 -6.15 16.50
CA ALA A 174 -16.50 -5.74 15.10
C ALA A 174 -16.34 -6.96 14.19
N LEU A 175 -16.86 -6.89 12.96
CA LEU A 175 -16.72 -7.96 11.95
C LEU A 175 -17.11 -9.36 12.46
N THR A 176 -18.11 -9.40 13.34
CA THR A 176 -18.68 -10.62 13.96
C THR A 176 -19.45 -11.49 12.99
N LYS A 177 -19.94 -10.92 11.88
CA LYS A 177 -20.77 -11.61 10.87
C LYS A 177 -20.03 -11.95 9.59
N VAL A 178 -18.73 -11.72 9.53
CA VAL A 178 -17.89 -12.00 8.35
C VAL A 178 -16.71 -12.89 8.72
N PRO A 179 -16.08 -13.59 7.75
CA PRO A 179 -14.87 -14.36 8.01
C PRO A 179 -13.76 -13.54 8.66
N LYS A 180 -12.83 -14.22 9.32
CA LYS A 180 -11.67 -13.57 9.94
C LYS A 180 -10.83 -12.84 8.90
N VAL A 181 -10.38 -11.64 9.24
CA VAL A 181 -9.36 -10.92 8.46
C VAL A 181 -8.06 -11.73 8.51
N LYS A 182 -7.55 -12.15 7.35
CA LYS A 182 -6.41 -13.07 7.24
C LYS A 182 -5.07 -12.36 7.10
N PHE A 183 -5.03 -11.11 6.65
CA PHE A 183 -3.82 -10.30 6.60
C PHE A 183 -4.12 -8.79 6.49
N LEU A 184 -3.10 -7.97 6.74
CA LEU A 184 -3.19 -6.51 6.66
C LEU A 184 -2.08 -5.90 5.80
N VAL A 185 -2.42 -4.78 5.16
CA VAL A 185 -1.48 -3.84 4.54
C VAL A 185 -1.74 -2.46 5.11
N LEU A 186 -0.78 -1.93 5.87
CA LEU A 186 -0.94 -0.74 6.69
C LEU A 186 0.02 0.35 6.22
N ILE A 187 -0.51 1.45 5.69
CA ILE A 187 0.29 2.56 5.15
C ILE A 187 0.08 3.80 6.02
N SER A 188 1.15 4.34 6.60
CA SER A 188 1.08 5.49 7.51
C SER A 188 0.07 5.28 8.66
N ALA A 189 0.15 4.12 9.30
CA ALA A 189 -0.75 3.71 10.38
C ALA A 189 -0.27 4.19 11.75
N GLY A 190 -1.18 4.17 12.72
CA GLY A 190 -0.92 4.44 14.13
C GLY A 190 -1.85 3.61 15.00
N LYS A 191 -1.45 3.43 16.27
CA LYS A 191 -2.17 2.57 17.21
C LYS A 191 -3.39 3.28 17.80
N ILE A 192 -4.59 2.73 17.56
CA ILE A 192 -5.85 3.15 18.19
C ILE A 192 -6.55 1.96 18.88
N PRO A 193 -6.75 1.98 20.20
CA PRO A 193 -6.31 2.98 21.18
C PRO A 193 -4.78 3.02 21.36
N GLY A 194 -4.23 4.19 21.68
CA GLY A 194 -2.80 4.41 21.93
C GLY A 194 -2.53 5.61 22.86
N LEU A 195 -1.26 5.94 23.09
CA LEU A 195 -0.90 7.08 23.96
C LEU A 195 -1.33 8.43 23.35
N ARG A 196 -1.14 8.58 22.03
CA ARG A 196 -1.49 9.80 21.29
C ARG A 196 -2.95 9.82 20.82
N PHE A 197 -3.49 8.65 20.51
CA PHE A 197 -4.85 8.48 20.00
C PHE A 197 -5.69 7.86 21.11
N GLY A 198 -6.69 8.58 21.61
CA GLY A 198 -7.54 8.13 22.70
C GLY A 198 -8.30 6.85 22.38
N GLN A 199 -9.25 6.48 23.24
CA GLN A 199 -9.85 5.16 23.20
C GLN A 199 -11.32 5.22 22.78
N PRO A 200 -11.64 4.99 21.48
CA PRO A 200 -13.00 4.67 21.09
C PRO A 200 -13.48 3.46 21.89
N LYS A 201 -14.73 3.48 22.35
CA LYS A 201 -15.27 2.47 23.26
C LYS A 201 -15.17 1.06 22.65
N ALA A 202 -15.53 0.89 21.38
CA ALA A 202 -15.41 -0.39 20.68
C ALA A 202 -13.95 -0.85 20.49
N ALA A 203 -12.99 0.07 20.37
CA ALA A 203 -11.57 -0.26 20.15
C ALA A 203 -10.82 -0.61 21.45
N VAL A 204 -11.44 -0.43 22.63
CA VAL A 204 -10.80 -0.78 23.91
C VAL A 204 -10.35 -2.24 23.89
N GLY A 205 -9.05 -2.44 24.05
CA GLY A 205 -8.44 -3.77 24.05
C GLY A 205 -8.13 -4.35 22.67
N ALA A 206 -8.30 -3.61 21.56
CA ALA A 206 -7.96 -4.08 20.21
C ALA A 206 -6.51 -4.60 20.07
N PHE A 207 -5.62 -4.20 20.99
CA PHE A 207 -4.23 -4.67 21.06
C PHE A 207 -3.88 -5.28 22.43
N SER A 208 -4.86 -5.86 23.15
CA SER A 208 -4.63 -6.57 24.42
C SER A 208 -3.85 -7.87 24.24
N SER A 209 -3.86 -8.44 23.04
CA SER A 209 -3.02 -9.55 22.61
C SER A 209 -2.29 -9.18 21.31
N PRO A 210 -1.11 -9.76 21.03
CA PRO A 210 -0.44 -9.56 19.76
C PRO A 210 -1.33 -9.98 18.57
N VAL A 211 -1.41 -9.13 17.56
CA VAL A 211 -2.13 -9.41 16.31
C VAL A 211 -1.34 -10.44 15.50
N ARG A 212 -1.97 -11.57 15.19
CA ARG A 212 -1.30 -12.75 14.61
C ARG A 212 -1.42 -12.89 13.11
N CYS A 213 -2.41 -12.25 12.48
CA CYS A 213 -2.51 -12.28 11.02
C CYS A 213 -1.27 -11.59 10.40
N PRO A 214 -0.69 -12.13 9.31
CA PRO A 214 0.40 -11.48 8.61
C PRO A 214 0.10 -10.00 8.31
N SER A 215 1.09 -9.13 8.52
CA SER A 215 0.93 -7.70 8.30
C SER A 215 2.12 -7.10 7.58
N LEU A 216 1.85 -6.26 6.58
CA LEU A 216 2.83 -5.45 5.87
C LEU A 216 2.65 -3.98 6.26
N HIS A 217 3.68 -3.35 6.80
CA HIS A 217 3.66 -1.97 7.26
C HIS A 217 4.54 -1.08 6.39
N PHE A 218 4.02 0.06 5.96
CA PHE A 218 4.77 1.11 5.29
C PHE A 218 4.89 2.32 6.22
N ILE A 219 6.13 2.67 6.57
CA ILE A 219 6.45 3.77 7.49
C ILE A 219 7.31 4.80 6.76
N GLY A 220 6.82 6.04 6.70
CA GLY A 220 7.55 7.16 6.12
C GLY A 220 8.52 7.80 7.11
N GLU A 221 9.78 7.93 6.72
CA GLU A 221 10.82 8.55 7.55
C GLU A 221 10.53 10.03 7.87
N ARG A 222 9.78 10.71 7.00
CA ARG A 222 9.35 12.11 7.18
C ARG A 222 7.86 12.21 7.57
N ASP A 223 7.21 11.10 7.90
CA ASP A 223 5.81 11.09 8.29
C ASP A 223 5.65 11.56 9.74
N PHE A 224 4.67 12.44 10.00
CA PHE A 224 4.34 12.90 11.34
C PHE A 224 3.74 11.81 12.24
N LEU A 225 3.40 10.65 11.65
CA LEU A 225 2.96 9.44 12.32
C LEU A 225 4.07 8.39 12.46
N LYS A 226 5.31 8.67 12.05
CA LYS A 226 6.39 7.68 12.07
C LYS A 226 6.48 6.98 13.43
N THR A 227 6.57 7.75 14.52
CA THR A 227 6.70 7.21 15.88
C THR A 227 5.51 6.32 16.25
N GLU A 228 4.29 6.71 15.89
CA GLU A 228 3.09 5.92 16.18
C GLU A 228 2.98 4.66 15.32
N GLY A 229 3.52 4.70 14.09
CA GLY A 229 3.68 3.52 13.24
C GLY A 229 4.66 2.52 13.84
N GLU A 230 5.81 2.98 14.36
CA GLU A 230 6.79 2.12 15.03
C GLU A 230 6.20 1.48 16.30
N VAL A 231 5.46 2.25 17.12
CA VAL A 231 4.75 1.71 18.29
C VAL A 231 3.67 0.70 17.89
N LEU A 232 3.01 0.90 16.75
CA LEU A 232 2.01 -0.03 16.25
C LEU A 232 2.64 -1.37 15.86
N VAL A 233 3.80 -1.35 15.20
CA VAL A 233 4.53 -2.57 14.76
C VAL A 233 4.77 -3.53 15.93
N GLU A 234 5.08 -3.03 17.13
CA GLU A 234 5.28 -3.85 18.33
C GLU A 234 4.05 -4.66 18.76
N SER A 235 2.87 -4.33 18.23
CA SER A 235 1.61 -5.03 18.53
C SER A 235 1.36 -6.23 17.62
N PHE A 236 2.24 -6.50 16.66
CA PHE A 236 2.10 -7.57 15.65
C PHE A 236 3.12 -8.68 15.83
N VAL A 237 2.73 -9.91 15.51
CA VAL A 237 3.63 -11.06 15.43
C VAL A 237 4.30 -11.08 14.06
N GLU A 238 5.63 -11.05 14.04
CA GLU A 238 6.46 -11.11 12.82
C GLU A 238 6.01 -10.16 11.68
N PRO A 239 5.82 -8.85 11.95
CA PRO A 239 5.41 -7.90 10.92
C PRO A 239 6.50 -7.72 9.86
N VAL A 240 6.10 -7.60 8.59
CA VAL A 240 6.98 -7.13 7.52
C VAL A 240 6.91 -5.60 7.50
N VAL A 241 8.06 -4.93 7.58
CA VAL A 241 8.12 -3.46 7.66
C VAL A 241 8.97 -2.90 6.54
N ILE A 242 8.39 -2.04 5.71
CA ILE A 242 9.07 -1.27 4.67
C ILE A 242 9.13 0.18 5.13
N ARG A 243 10.35 0.69 5.31
CA ARG A 243 10.60 2.10 5.58
C ARG A 243 10.93 2.84 4.30
N HIS A 244 10.33 4.00 4.09
CA HIS A 244 10.52 4.80 2.88
C HIS A 244 10.81 6.26 3.22
N THR A 245 11.51 6.97 2.34
CA THR A 245 11.96 8.33 2.66
C THR A 245 10.83 9.36 2.67
N SER A 246 9.71 9.09 2.00
CA SER A 246 8.56 10.02 1.88
C SER A 246 7.90 10.38 3.22
N GLY A 247 7.10 11.45 3.21
CA GLY A 247 6.24 11.83 4.33
C GLY A 247 4.92 11.06 4.34
N HIS A 248 3.85 11.70 4.80
CA HIS A 248 2.52 11.11 4.93
C HIS A 248 1.83 10.89 3.57
N THR A 249 2.15 9.78 2.90
CA THR A 249 1.66 9.46 1.56
C THR A 249 1.78 7.98 1.24
N ILE A 250 1.02 7.49 0.25
CA ILE A 250 1.29 6.18 -0.36
C ILE A 250 2.70 6.20 -0.96
N PRO A 251 3.60 5.27 -0.60
CA PRO A 251 4.95 5.25 -1.15
C PRO A 251 4.94 4.74 -2.58
N LYS A 252 5.89 5.25 -3.37
CA LYS A 252 6.31 4.58 -4.61
C LYS A 252 7.11 3.34 -4.22
N LEU A 253 6.84 2.21 -4.85
CA LEU A 253 7.63 1.00 -4.63
C LEU A 253 8.87 1.05 -5.51
N GLU A 254 10.03 1.22 -4.89
CA GLU A 254 11.35 1.02 -5.51
C GLU A 254 11.69 -0.47 -5.49
N THR A 255 12.73 -0.90 -6.21
CA THR A 255 13.03 -2.32 -6.47
C THR A 255 12.99 -3.22 -5.23
N GLU A 256 13.69 -2.85 -4.15
CA GLU A 256 13.72 -3.65 -2.91
C GLU A 256 12.35 -3.72 -2.21
N ALA A 257 11.62 -2.60 -2.17
CA ALA A 257 10.27 -2.55 -1.61
C ALA A 257 9.29 -3.36 -2.46
N GLU A 258 9.41 -3.30 -3.79
CA GLU A 258 8.61 -4.10 -4.72
C GLU A 258 8.84 -5.60 -4.52
N GLU A 259 10.09 -6.05 -4.43
CA GLU A 259 10.45 -7.45 -4.15
C GLU A 259 9.87 -7.94 -2.82
N THR A 260 9.97 -7.10 -1.78
CA THR A 260 9.40 -7.40 -0.44
C THR A 260 7.87 -7.54 -0.51
N VAL A 261 7.20 -6.65 -1.23
CA VAL A 261 5.74 -6.70 -1.42
C VAL A 261 5.32 -7.94 -2.20
N LEU A 262 6.03 -8.28 -3.28
CA LEU A 262 5.78 -9.49 -4.07
C LEU A 262 5.95 -10.76 -3.23
N SER A 263 7.04 -10.84 -2.45
CA SER A 263 7.30 -11.96 -1.53
C SER A 263 6.20 -12.10 -0.47
N PHE A 264 5.76 -10.98 0.12
CA PHE A 264 4.66 -10.97 1.08
C PHE A 264 3.38 -11.55 0.46
N PHE A 265 2.95 -11.07 -0.70
CA PHE A 265 1.72 -11.56 -1.34
C PHE A 265 1.84 -12.98 -1.88
N GLN A 266 3.03 -13.43 -2.28
CA GLN A 266 3.26 -14.84 -2.61
C GLN A 266 3.00 -15.72 -1.38
N ARG A 267 3.51 -15.34 -0.19
CA ARG A 267 3.23 -16.06 1.06
C ARG A 267 1.74 -16.06 1.40
N ILE A 268 1.04 -14.95 1.18
CA ILE A 268 -0.42 -14.86 1.41
C ILE A 268 -1.17 -15.84 0.50
N ARG A 269 -0.86 -15.88 -0.80
CA ARG A 269 -1.55 -16.79 -1.73
C ARG A 269 -1.35 -18.27 -1.39
N GLN A 270 -0.14 -18.64 -0.96
CA GLN A 270 0.12 -20.00 -0.46
C GLN A 270 -0.75 -20.30 0.76
N MET A 271 -0.75 -19.40 1.76
CA MET A 271 -1.56 -19.54 2.97
C MET A 271 -3.06 -19.67 2.67
N LEU A 272 -3.59 -18.87 1.73
CA LEU A 272 -4.99 -18.95 1.32
C LEU A 272 -5.30 -20.28 0.63
N SER A 273 -4.40 -20.78 -0.21
CA SER A 273 -4.57 -22.06 -0.90
C SER A 273 -4.58 -23.25 0.09
N ASP A 274 -3.71 -23.20 1.10
CA ASP A 274 -3.64 -24.21 2.16
C ASP A 274 -4.93 -24.22 3.00
N ASP A 275 -5.43 -23.04 3.39
CA ASP A 275 -6.70 -22.87 4.11
C ASP A 275 -7.89 -23.51 3.38
N GLU A 276 -8.05 -23.21 2.07
CA GLU A 276 -9.13 -23.77 1.25
C GLU A 276 -9.01 -25.29 1.16
N SER A 277 -7.79 -25.82 0.98
CA SER A 277 -7.54 -27.25 0.92
C SER A 277 -7.89 -27.96 2.23
N SER A 278 -7.60 -27.33 3.38
CA SER A 278 -7.91 -27.87 4.71
C SER A 278 -9.42 -27.88 4.97
N SER A 279 -10.12 -26.82 4.54
CA SER A 279 -11.57 -26.69 4.68
C SER A 279 -12.30 -27.76 3.87
N LEU A 280 -11.87 -28.00 2.63
CA LEU A 280 -12.41 -29.07 1.78
C LEU A 280 -12.21 -30.47 2.39
N ARG A 281 -11.02 -30.74 2.96
CA ARG A 281 -10.74 -32.01 3.63
C ARG A 281 -11.60 -32.22 4.89
N SER A 282 -11.93 -31.15 5.62
CA SER A 282 -12.78 -31.25 6.81
C SER A 282 -14.26 -31.49 6.49
N LEU A 283 -14.68 -31.32 5.24
CA LEU A 283 -16.06 -31.52 4.77
C LEU A 283 -16.30 -32.90 4.15
N MET A 284 -15.23 -33.69 3.93
CA MET A 284 -15.27 -35.06 3.40
C MET A 284 -15.16 -36.09 4.53
#